data_AF-A0A9P5P1U1-F1
#
_entry.id   AF-A0A9P5P1U1-F1
#
_cell.length_a   1.000
_cell.length_b   1.000
_cell.length_c   1.000
_cell.angle_alpha   90.00
_cell.angle_beta   90.00
_cell.angle_gamma   90.00
#
_symmetry.space_group_name_H-M   'P 1'
#
loop_
_entity.id
_entity.type
_entity.pdbx_description
1 polymer ?
#
loop_
_entity_poly.entity_id
_entity_poly.type
_entity_poly.pdbx_seq_one_letter_code
_entity_poly.pdbx_strand_id
1 'polypeptide(L)'
;HRGPSSRNSGIQRLNILHVCWLEFDDSWNWGLQAKHFPCVYFPDASSPEAFGFLNPACVLCGVYLMPVYHLGLTEELLGPDSVARQMETGDEGKH
;
A
#
# COMPACT_ATOMS: atom_id res chain seq x y z
N HIS A 1 -22.34 -13.64 9.66
CA HIS A 1 -22.57 -12.87 10.90
C HIS A 1 -23.65 -11.82 10.64
N ARG A 2 -24.78 -11.83 11.37
CA ARG A 2 -25.82 -10.80 11.25
C ARG A 2 -25.96 -10.13 12.60
N GLY A 3 -25.57 -8.86 12.71
CA GLY A 3 -25.71 -8.11 13.96
C GLY A 3 -27.19 -7.87 14.29
N PRO A 4 -27.55 -7.73 15.57
CA PRO A 4 -28.95 -7.64 16.03
C PRO A 4 -29.73 -6.43 15.49
N SER A 5 -29.09 -5.49 14.80
CA SER A 5 -29.73 -4.29 14.22
C SER A 5 -29.72 -4.25 12.69
N SER A 6 -29.42 -5.37 12.01
CA SER A 6 -29.44 -5.43 10.54
C SER A 6 -30.86 -5.30 9.99
N ARG A 7 -31.22 -4.10 9.50
CA ARG A 7 -32.55 -3.80 8.92
C ARG A 7 -32.75 -4.35 7.51
N ASN A 8 -31.71 -4.93 6.92
CA ASN A 8 -31.75 -5.52 5.59
C ASN A 8 -31.20 -6.95 5.66
N SER A 9 -31.94 -7.89 5.07
CA SER A 9 -31.67 -9.32 5.07
C SER A 9 -31.21 -9.85 3.71
N GLY A 10 -31.28 -9.03 2.66
CA GLY A 10 -30.89 -9.40 1.30
C GLY A 10 -29.38 -9.38 1.07
N ILE A 11 -28.94 -10.10 0.04
CA ILE A 11 -27.56 -10.02 -0.45
C ILE A 11 -27.30 -8.60 -0.97
N GLN A 12 -26.20 -7.99 -0.53
CA GLN A 12 -25.78 -6.67 -0.98
C GLN A 12 -24.41 -6.75 -1.65
N ARG A 13 -24.25 -6.05 -2.76
CA ARG A 13 -22.95 -5.82 -3.37
C ARG A 13 -22.27 -4.65 -2.66
N LEU A 14 -21.09 -4.89 -2.12
CA LEU A 14 -20.24 -3.87 -1.51
C LEU A 14 -19.00 -3.67 -2.37
N ASN A 15 -18.70 -2.42 -2.75
CA ASN A 15 -17.45 -2.07 -3.40
C ASN A 15 -16.52 -1.45 -2.34
N ILE A 16 -15.31 -1.99 -2.22
CA ILE A 16 -14.26 -1.52 -1.32
C ILE A 16 -12.94 -1.42 -2.08
N LEU A 17 -12.12 -0.45 -1.71
CA LEU A 17 -10.72 -0.42 -2.06
C LEU A 17 -9.92 -0.96 -0.89
N HIS A 18 -9.04 -1.92 -1.15
CA HIS A 18 -7.98 -2.29 -0.21
C HIS A 18 -6.78 -1.38 -0.49
N VAL A 19 -6.33 -0.64 0.52
CA VAL A 19 -5.29 0.38 0.37
C VAL A 19 -4.10 0.06 1.28
N CYS A 20 -2.90 0.41 0.82
CA CYS A 20 -1.69 0.46 1.64
C CYS A 20 -1.39 1.94 1.89
N TRP A 21 -1.29 2.32 3.16
CA TRP A 21 -1.07 3.71 3.56
C TRP A 21 0.42 4.08 3.42
N LEU A 22 0.68 5.37 3.22
CA LEU A 22 2.02 5.93 3.11
C LEU A 22 2.30 6.82 4.31
N GLU A 23 3.53 6.77 4.79
CA GLU A 23 4.05 7.68 5.82
C GLU A 23 5.12 8.59 5.23
N PHE A 24 5.33 9.76 5.85
CA PHE A 24 6.40 10.67 5.48
C PHE A 24 7.71 10.26 6.15
N ASP A 25 8.80 10.33 5.41
CA ASP A 25 10.14 10.16 5.97
C ASP A 25 10.57 11.47 6.65
N ASP A 26 10.44 11.52 7.97
CA ASP A 26 10.83 12.68 8.78
C ASP A 26 12.35 12.92 8.81
N SER A 27 13.16 11.92 8.43
CA SER A 27 14.62 12.06 8.32
C SER A 27 15.04 12.71 7.00
N TRP A 28 14.16 12.73 6.01
CA TRP A 28 14.41 13.32 4.70
C TRP A 28 14.23 14.84 4.75
N ASN A 29 15.24 15.59 4.32
CA ASN A 29 15.11 17.04 4.23
C ASN A 29 14.34 17.42 2.95
N TRP A 30 13.14 17.99 3.11
CA TRP A 30 12.27 18.40 1.99
C TRP A 30 11.68 19.80 2.17
N GLY A 31 11.01 20.26 1.10
CA GLY A 31 10.34 21.56 1.07
C GLY A 31 11.12 22.62 0.30
N LEU A 32 10.61 23.85 0.33
CA LEU A 32 11.11 24.94 -0.53
C LEU A 32 12.58 25.28 -0.29
N GLN A 33 13.05 25.19 0.95
CA GLN A 33 14.44 25.48 1.30
C GLN A 33 15.40 24.39 0.78
N ALA A 34 15.03 23.12 0.96
CA ALA A 34 15.79 21.98 0.45
C ALA A 34 15.64 21.79 -1.07
N LYS A 35 14.63 22.43 -1.69
CA LYS A 35 14.24 22.25 -3.10
C LYS A 35 13.97 20.79 -3.47
N HIS A 36 13.56 19.99 -2.50
CA HIS A 36 13.27 18.56 -2.66
C HIS A 36 11.79 18.29 -2.41
N PHE A 37 11.25 17.31 -3.12
CA PHE A 37 9.93 16.78 -2.83
C PHE A 37 9.93 16.01 -1.50
N PRO A 38 8.77 15.91 -0.82
CA PRO A 38 8.61 14.99 0.29
C PRO A 38 8.95 13.56 -0.14
N CYS A 39 9.63 12.83 0.74
CA CYS A 39 9.83 11.40 0.60
C CYS A 39 8.77 10.67 1.42
N VAL A 40 8.23 9.60 0.86
CA VAL A 40 7.24 8.75 1.53
C VAL A 40 7.66 7.30 1.45
N TYR A 41 7.26 6.51 2.43
CA TYR A 41 7.55 5.08 2.49
C TYR A 41 6.31 4.28 2.87
N PHE A 42 6.36 2.97 2.60
CA PHE A 42 5.38 2.01 3.07
C PHE A 42 5.75 1.56 4.48
N PRO A 43 4.86 1.68 5.48
CA PRO A 43 5.07 1.13 6.81
C PRO A 43 5.31 -0.38 6.75
N ASP A 44 5.90 -0.93 7.82
CA ASP A 44 6.03 -2.39 7.96
C ASP A 44 4.67 -3.07 7.84
N ALA A 45 4.59 -4.14 7.05
CA ALA A 45 3.33 -4.84 6.79
C ALA A 45 2.66 -5.44 8.05
N SER A 46 3.40 -5.63 9.14
CA SER A 46 2.87 -6.06 10.43
C SER A 46 2.21 -4.94 11.24
N SER A 47 2.42 -3.67 10.84
CA SER A 47 1.75 -2.53 11.47
C SER A 47 0.23 -2.63 11.26
N PRO A 48 -0.58 -2.50 12.33
CA PRO A 48 -2.04 -2.45 12.22
C PRO A 48 -2.55 -1.34 11.29
N GLU A 49 -1.74 -0.30 11.09
CA GLU A 49 -2.08 0.89 10.30
C GLU A 49 -1.49 0.84 8.87
N ALA A 50 -0.80 -0.24 8.47
CA ALA A 50 -0.21 -0.32 7.13
C ALA A 50 -1.25 -0.48 6.01
N PHE A 51 -2.37 -1.15 6.31
CA PHE A 51 -3.42 -1.45 5.35
C PHE A 51 -4.80 -1.04 5.86
N GLY A 52 -5.69 -0.72 4.93
CA GLY A 52 -7.07 -0.36 5.27
C GLY A 52 -8.04 -0.61 4.15
N PHE A 53 -9.31 -0.32 4.43
CA PHE A 53 -10.38 -0.34 3.44
C PHE A 53 -10.97 1.05 3.27
N LEU A 54 -11.16 1.48 2.03
CA LEU A 54 -11.72 2.77 1.69
C LEU A 54 -12.94 2.61 0.78
N ASN A 55 -13.95 3.47 0.96
CA ASN A 55 -15.03 3.60 0.00
C ASN A 55 -14.47 4.23 -1.30
N PRO A 56 -14.64 3.61 -2.48
CA PRO A 56 -14.18 4.19 -3.74
C PRO A 56 -14.63 5.64 -3.99
N ALA A 57 -15.80 6.03 -3.48
CA ALA A 57 -16.32 7.40 -3.60
C ALA A 57 -15.51 8.45 -2.83
N CYS A 58 -14.60 8.04 -1.93
CA CYS A 58 -13.71 8.93 -1.19
C CYS A 58 -12.42 9.27 -1.95
N VAL A 59 -12.16 8.64 -3.11
CA VAL A 59 -10.98 8.92 -3.92
C VAL A 59 -11.20 10.20 -4.72
N LEU A 60 -10.38 11.21 -4.46
CA LEU A 60 -10.46 12.51 -5.15
C LEU A 60 -9.75 12.47 -6.50
N CYS A 61 -8.53 11.92 -6.54
CA CYS A 61 -7.74 11.78 -7.76
C CYS A 61 -6.64 10.72 -7.58
N GLY A 62 -6.14 10.19 -8.70
CA GLY A 62 -4.91 9.41 -8.72
C GLY A 62 -3.70 10.35 -8.75
N VAL A 63 -2.62 9.96 -8.07
CA VAL A 63 -1.34 10.68 -8.07
C VAL A 63 -0.23 9.74 -8.54
N TYR A 64 0.80 10.32 -9.15
CA TYR A 64 2.01 9.59 -9.53
C TYR A 64 3.09 9.77 -8.46
N LEU A 65 3.64 8.66 -7.97
CA LEU A 65 4.80 8.65 -7.07
C LEU A 65 6.05 8.37 -7.87
N MET A 66 7.06 9.23 -7.74
CA MET A 66 8.37 8.99 -8.35
C MET A 66 9.16 7.99 -7.51
N PRO A 67 9.62 6.87 -8.08
CA PRO A 67 10.45 5.93 -7.34
C PRO A 67 11.83 6.51 -7.03
N VAL A 68 12.36 6.19 -5.85
CA VAL A 68 13.66 6.67 -5.38
C VAL A 68 14.75 5.62 -5.67
N TYR A 69 15.04 5.37 -6.95
CA TYR A 69 15.93 4.27 -7.37
C TYR A 69 17.35 4.33 -6.80
N HIS A 70 17.86 5.51 -6.47
CA HIS A 70 19.22 5.67 -5.95
C HIS A 70 19.39 5.11 -4.52
N LEU A 71 18.30 4.85 -3.80
CA LEU A 71 18.32 4.19 -2.48
C LEU A 71 18.30 2.66 -2.60
N GLY A 72 18.21 2.12 -3.81
CA GLY A 72 18.15 0.68 -4.05
C GLY A 72 16.76 0.07 -3.84
N LEU A 73 16.74 -1.24 -3.62
CA LEU A 73 15.53 -2.03 -3.37
C LEU A 73 15.57 -2.56 -1.93
N THR A 74 14.39 -2.85 -1.37
CA THR A 74 14.27 -3.48 -0.04
C THR A 74 13.33 -4.68 -0.09
N GLU A 75 13.69 -5.74 0.62
CA GLU A 75 12.84 -6.92 0.83
C GLU A 75 12.23 -6.96 2.24
N GLU A 76 12.58 -6.00 3.10
CA GLU A 76 12.31 -6.00 4.53
C GLU A 76 10.88 -5.58 4.87
N LEU A 77 10.26 -4.73 4.06
CA LEU A 77 8.93 -4.16 4.34
C LEU A 77 7.78 -5.15 4.17
N LEU A 78 8.02 -6.23 3.42
CA LEU A 78 7.09 -7.35 3.30
C LEU A 78 7.69 -8.54 4.07
N GLY A 79 6.84 -9.38 4.68
CA GLY A 79 7.28 -10.65 5.28
C GLY A 79 7.56 -11.72 4.20
N PRO A 80 8.51 -12.65 4.39
CA PRO A 80 8.95 -13.60 3.36
C PRO A 80 7.80 -14.38 2.71
N ASP A 81 6.79 -14.72 3.51
CA ASP A 81 5.60 -15.47 3.08
C ASP A 81 4.45 -14.59 2.58
N SER A 82 4.71 -13.31 2.29
CA SER A 82 3.69 -12.39 1.79
C SER A 82 3.21 -12.81 0.40
N VAL A 83 1.89 -12.94 0.23
CA VAL A 83 1.25 -13.22 -1.07
C VAL A 83 1.51 -12.11 -2.10
N ALA A 84 1.86 -10.90 -1.64
CA ALA A 84 2.25 -9.80 -2.53
C ALA A 84 3.65 -9.98 -3.13
N ARG A 85 4.47 -10.91 -2.60
CA ARG A 85 5.79 -11.22 -3.12
C ARG A 85 5.65 -12.17 -4.31
N GLN A 86 5.56 -11.63 -5.53
CA GLN A 86 5.70 -12.45 -6.74
C GLN A 86 7.18 -12.80 -6.90
N MET A 87 7.57 -14.02 -6.54
CA MET A 87 8.85 -14.56 -6.96
C MET A 87 8.81 -14.71 -8.48
N GLU A 88 9.76 -14.11 -9.20
CA GLU A 88 9.98 -14.49 -10.60
C GLU A 88 10.38 -15.97 -10.58
N THR A 89 9.43 -16.85 -10.88
CA THR A 89 9.76 -18.23 -11.23
C THR A 89 10.53 -18.12 -12.54
N GLY A 90 11.86 -18.09 -12.45
CA GLY A 90 12.71 -18.24 -13.61
C GLY A 90 12.27 -19.52 -14.32
N ASP A 91 11.67 -19.36 -15.50
CA ASP A 91 11.54 -20.45 -16.44
C ASP A 91 12.97 -20.76 -16.88
N GLU A 92 13.66 -21.58 -16.10
CA GLU A 92 14.87 -22.28 -16.53
C GLU A 92 14.43 -23.25 -17.63
N GLY A 93 14.17 -22.68 -18.80
CA GLY A 93 14.11 -23.39 -20.06
C GLY A 93 15.44 -24.11 -20.20
N LYS A 94 15.44 -25.39 -19.81
CA LYS A 94 16.50 -26.33 -20.11
C LYS A 94 16.71 -26.32 -21.63
N HIS A 95 17.79 -25.69 -22.06
CA HIS A 95 18.32 -25.83 -23.40
C HIS A 95 19.53 -26.76 -23.38
#